data_AF-A0A5J4WA74-F1
#
_entry.id   AF-A0A5J4WA74-F1
#
_cell.length_a   1.000
_cell.length_b   1.000
_cell.length_c   1.000
_cell.angle_alpha   90.00
_cell.angle_beta   90.00
_cell.angle_gamma   90.00
#
_symmetry.space_group_name_H-M   'P 1'
#
loop_
_entity.id
_entity.type
_entity.pdbx_description
1 polymer ?
#
loop_
_entity_poly.entity_id
_entity_poly.type
_entity_poly.pdbx_seq_one_letter_code
_entity_poly.pdbx_strand_id
1 'polypeptide(L)'
;MLQEAESHRNNDSEEEFNLFIVNRLTKQIKEILEDYKYYTSKELTPRISEKLIQLYDFKKFNNEITPLDDDKEQENPVKTRKNTRNATNIADCLYLAIVDIDIDKKLSEVERNLIRNEFLEKIYQSELNIALVKTGHGGLHLYNNMDPLILFAGNSMVKKFTFEKYDVEIFACVDYNESKRCVVLPDSRIKDFEYDTVTKKKQPKQPNQVFMYEKLGKTNIKFDKKKDLDLISEVLEVLEFDIELIKYHDQPEQDVKASQDVNMTRQQAEVLINGFNNLIIHNYASKFEKESTTFKIFSSVNGMKAIADVNLQWINETYNKISLIQGLTIKARSHFDRTRIRLAERSCTPPYIEKLVRLTNEEYYNSEYLSIKVKSENQRLTGSLRESEDTKSSSSNKSYNDDIIDLAKITVNNIDLTDQFELTDI
;
A
#
# COMPACT_ATOMS: atom_id res chain seq x y z
N MET A 1 -15.02 12.20 15.65
CA MET A 1 -14.12 13.02 14.82
C MET A 1 -14.84 13.54 13.57
N LEU A 2 -15.31 12.66 12.67
CA LEU A 2 -16.16 13.07 11.54
C LEU A 2 -17.40 13.85 12.00
N GLN A 3 -18.09 13.38 13.04
CA GLN A 3 -19.25 14.07 13.63
C GLN A 3 -18.92 15.44 14.27
N GLU A 4 -17.70 15.61 14.80
CA GLU A 4 -17.26 16.88 15.42
C GLU A 4 -16.92 17.88 14.31
N ALA A 5 -16.23 17.44 13.25
CA ALA A 5 -15.95 18.23 12.06
C ALA A 5 -17.23 18.62 11.29
N GLU A 6 -18.21 17.72 11.17
CA GLU A 6 -19.52 18.01 10.56
C GLU A 6 -20.29 19.07 11.35
N SER A 7 -20.22 19.05 12.68
CA SER A 7 -20.84 20.07 13.53
C SER A 7 -20.21 21.46 13.35
N HIS A 8 -18.90 21.55 13.19
CA HIS A 8 -18.20 22.82 12.93
C HIS A 8 -18.45 23.32 11.49
N ARG A 9 -18.43 22.42 10.50
CA ARG A 9 -18.69 22.77 9.09
C ARG A 9 -20.06 23.41 8.85
N ASN A 10 -21.05 23.04 9.67
CA ASN A 10 -22.43 23.55 9.52
C ASN A 10 -22.67 24.87 10.27
N ASN A 11 -21.79 25.25 11.21
CA ASN A 11 -22.03 26.35 12.15
C ASN A 11 -20.98 27.46 12.11
N ASP A 12 -19.79 27.18 11.57
CA ASP A 12 -18.65 28.09 11.58
C ASP A 12 -18.45 28.73 10.19
N SER A 13 -17.83 29.91 10.16
CA SER A 13 -17.29 30.44 8.91
C SER A 13 -16.18 29.53 8.35
N GLU A 14 -15.88 29.63 7.06
CA GLU A 14 -14.83 28.82 6.42
C GLU A 14 -13.46 29.02 7.09
N GLU A 15 -13.15 30.24 7.54
CA GLU A 15 -11.91 30.56 8.27
C GLU A 15 -11.86 29.90 9.65
N GLU A 16 -12.96 29.95 10.40
CA GLU A 16 -13.07 29.31 11.72
C GLU A 16 -12.99 27.78 11.62
N PHE A 17 -13.64 27.19 10.62
CA PHE A 17 -13.55 25.75 10.34
C PHE A 17 -12.10 25.34 9.99
N ASN A 18 -11.42 26.08 9.11
CA ASN A 18 -10.04 25.81 8.76
C ASN A 18 -9.10 25.91 9.98
N LEU A 19 -9.29 26.93 10.81
CA LEU A 19 -8.53 27.10 12.05
C LEU A 19 -8.79 25.96 13.04
N PHE A 20 -10.04 25.52 13.18
CA PHE A 20 -10.41 24.35 13.97
C PHE A 20 -9.68 23.08 13.51
N ILE A 21 -9.70 22.80 12.20
CA ILE A 21 -9.02 21.63 11.61
C ILE A 21 -7.51 21.69 11.87
N VAL A 22 -6.86 22.82 11.62
CA VAL A 22 -5.42 23.00 11.86
C VAL A 22 -5.07 22.79 13.33
N ASN A 23 -5.82 23.41 14.25
CA ASN A 23 -5.59 23.26 15.69
C ASN A 23 -5.78 21.81 16.15
N ARG A 24 -6.79 21.12 15.61
CA ARG A 24 -7.07 19.72 15.95
C ARG A 24 -5.97 18.78 15.44
N LEU A 25 -5.54 18.94 14.19
CA LEU A 25 -4.42 18.17 13.62
C LEU A 25 -3.12 18.41 14.38
N THR A 26 -2.83 19.67 14.71
CA THR A 26 -1.65 20.04 15.49
C THR A 26 -1.65 19.35 16.86
N LYS A 27 -2.80 19.33 17.54
CA LYS A 27 -2.96 18.63 18.82
C LYS A 27 -2.73 17.12 18.68
N GLN A 28 -3.30 16.49 17.65
CA GLN A 28 -3.11 15.05 17.41
C GLN A 28 -1.66 14.68 17.11
N ILE A 29 -0.99 15.46 16.25
CA ILE A 29 0.43 15.26 15.95
C ILE A 29 1.27 15.40 17.22
N LYS A 30 0.96 16.40 18.06
CA LYS A 30 1.66 16.58 19.33
C LYS A 30 1.50 15.38 20.27
N GLU A 31 0.28 14.87 20.42
CA GLU A 31 0.00 13.67 21.23
C GLU A 31 0.75 12.44 20.71
N ILE A 32 0.74 12.20 19.39
CA ILE A 32 1.49 11.11 18.75
C ILE A 32 3.00 11.24 19.00
N LEU A 33 3.55 12.45 18.87
CA LEU A 33 4.98 12.69 19.07
C LEU A 33 5.40 12.57 20.54
N GLU A 34 4.54 12.96 21.49
CA GLU A 34 4.78 12.77 22.92
C GLU A 34 4.80 11.28 23.28
N ASP A 35 3.82 10.52 22.78
CA ASP A 35 3.74 9.07 22.98
C ASP A 35 4.94 8.34 22.33
N TYR A 36 5.26 8.70 21.09
CA TYR A 36 6.45 8.21 20.39
C TYR A 36 7.74 8.44 21.20
N LYS A 37 7.97 9.65 21.70
CA LYS A 37 9.16 9.98 22.52
C LYS A 37 9.21 9.15 23.81
N TYR A 38 8.06 8.98 24.47
CA TYR A 38 7.99 8.19 25.69
C TYR A 38 8.42 6.73 25.44
N TYR A 39 7.91 6.09 24.38
CA TYR A 39 8.25 4.70 24.08
C TYR A 39 9.66 4.50 23.54
N THR A 40 10.16 5.41 22.69
CA THR A 40 11.48 5.27 22.05
C THR A 40 12.65 5.58 22.98
N SER A 41 12.43 6.41 24.01
CA SER A 41 13.41 6.71 25.06
C SER A 41 13.74 5.53 25.98
N LYS A 42 12.90 4.48 25.98
CA LYS A 42 13.12 3.27 26.77
C LYS A 42 14.16 2.36 26.12
N GLU A 43 14.88 1.63 26.96
CA GLU A 43 15.77 0.56 26.50
C GLU A 43 14.99 -0.52 25.72
N LEU A 44 15.65 -1.15 24.76
CA LEU A 44 15.05 -2.11 23.84
C LEU A 44 14.52 -3.35 24.57
N THR A 45 15.22 -3.86 25.57
CA THR A 45 14.77 -5.06 26.30
C THR A 45 13.40 -4.86 26.93
N PRO A 46 13.12 -3.85 27.78
CA PRO A 46 11.78 -3.58 28.30
C PRO A 46 10.68 -3.52 27.23
N ARG A 47 10.98 -2.91 26.06
CA ARG A 47 10.03 -2.79 24.94
C ARG A 47 9.63 -4.14 24.35
N ILE A 48 10.48 -5.16 24.50
CA ILE A 48 10.30 -6.52 23.97
C ILE A 48 9.92 -7.54 25.05
N SER A 49 10.48 -7.41 26.26
CA SER A 49 10.50 -8.46 27.29
C SER A 49 9.23 -8.57 28.11
N GLU A 50 8.45 -7.49 28.23
CA GLU A 50 7.17 -7.51 28.94
C GLU A 50 6.14 -8.44 28.27
N LYS A 51 6.43 -8.90 27.04
CA LYS A 51 5.48 -9.60 26.16
C LYS A 51 6.07 -10.90 25.58
N LEU A 52 6.99 -11.50 26.34
CA LEU A 52 7.77 -12.65 25.92
C LEU A 52 6.92 -13.93 25.88
N ILE A 53 6.90 -14.57 24.72
CA ILE A 53 6.29 -15.88 24.49
C ILE A 53 7.40 -16.93 24.56
N GLN A 54 7.33 -17.80 25.57
CA GLN A 54 8.23 -18.95 25.68
C GLN A 54 7.75 -20.04 24.71
N LEU A 55 8.65 -20.49 23.83
CA LEU A 55 8.34 -21.52 22.84
C LEU A 55 8.99 -22.85 23.26
N TYR A 56 8.15 -23.88 23.41
CA TYR A 56 8.56 -25.25 23.70
C TYR A 56 8.35 -26.12 22.46
N ASP A 57 9.37 -26.89 22.07
CA ASP A 57 9.29 -27.96 21.06
C ASP A 57 8.50 -27.60 19.78
N PHE A 58 8.66 -26.37 19.28
CA PHE A 58 8.09 -25.89 18.01
C PHE A 58 6.56 -26.04 17.84
N LYS A 59 5.75 -25.86 18.90
CA LYS A 59 4.36 -25.41 18.73
C LYS A 59 4.32 -23.88 18.69
N LYS A 60 4.06 -23.34 17.49
CA LYS A 60 3.64 -21.95 17.30
C LYS A 60 2.25 -21.86 17.93
N PHE A 61 2.11 -21.22 19.09
CA PHE A 61 0.79 -20.97 19.69
C PHE A 61 0.07 -19.96 18.79
N ASN A 62 -0.67 -20.44 17.81
CA ASN A 62 -1.79 -19.70 17.25
C ASN A 62 -2.98 -20.00 18.18
N ASN A 63 -3.64 -18.96 18.66
CA ASN A 63 -4.81 -19.04 19.55
C ASN A 63 -6.07 -19.53 18.82
N GLU A 64 -6.00 -20.70 18.20
CA GLU A 64 -7.18 -21.47 17.84
C GLU A 64 -7.09 -22.80 18.58
N ILE A 65 -7.95 -22.93 19.58
CA ILE A 65 -8.28 -24.21 20.18
C ILE A 65 -8.95 -25.02 19.07
N THR A 66 -8.16 -25.76 18.29
CA THR A 66 -8.66 -26.97 17.67
C THR A 66 -8.68 -28.01 18.78
N PRO A 67 -9.84 -28.60 19.14
CA PRO A 67 -9.83 -29.83 19.91
C PRO A 67 -9.07 -30.84 19.06
N LEU A 68 -7.86 -31.21 19.49
CA LEU A 68 -7.24 -32.44 19.03
C LEU A 68 -8.01 -33.55 19.72
N ASP A 69 -9.14 -33.92 19.11
CA ASP A 69 -9.65 -35.27 19.29
C ASP A 69 -8.57 -36.23 18.79
N ASP A 70 -8.30 -37.23 19.63
CA ASP A 70 -7.33 -38.31 19.47
C ASP A 70 -5.86 -37.99 19.75
N ASP A 71 -5.49 -37.95 21.04
CA ASP A 71 -4.27 -38.58 21.51
C ASP A 71 -4.46 -39.08 22.95
N LYS A 72 -4.67 -40.40 23.07
CA LYS A 72 -4.60 -41.16 24.32
C LYS A 72 -3.14 -41.24 24.80
N GLU A 73 -2.56 -40.13 25.27
CA GLU A 73 -1.33 -40.13 26.07
C GLU A 73 -1.35 -38.97 27.09
N GLN A 74 -2.39 -38.92 27.93
CA GLN A 74 -2.29 -38.27 29.23
C GLN A 74 -2.15 -39.37 30.29
N GLU A 75 -0.91 -39.69 30.66
CA GLU A 75 -0.55 -40.27 31.96
C GLU A 75 0.96 -40.47 32.03
N ASN A 76 1.74 -39.38 32.03
CA ASN A 76 3.10 -39.39 32.60
C ASN A 76 3.54 -37.95 32.94
N PRO A 77 4.14 -37.71 34.13
CA PRO A 77 4.54 -36.39 34.56
C PRO A 77 5.63 -35.83 33.63
N VAL A 78 5.40 -34.60 33.13
CA VAL A 78 6.25 -33.90 32.16
C VAL A 78 7.66 -33.74 32.73
N LYS A 79 8.60 -34.59 32.30
CA LYS A 79 10.04 -34.40 32.50
C LYS A 79 10.45 -33.06 31.87
N THR A 80 10.71 -32.05 32.72
CA THR A 80 11.50 -30.83 32.47
C THR A 80 11.80 -30.50 30.99
N ARG A 81 10.85 -29.88 30.28
CA ARG A 81 11.13 -29.27 28.97
C ARG A 81 12.05 -28.06 29.19
N LYS A 82 13.26 -28.08 28.63
CA LYS A 82 14.15 -26.90 28.64
C LYS A 82 13.55 -25.83 27.71
N ASN A 83 13.38 -24.60 28.21
CA ASN A 83 13.02 -23.47 27.35
C ASN A 83 14.14 -23.27 26.30
N THR A 84 13.83 -23.46 25.03
CA THR A 84 14.81 -23.38 23.93
C THR A 84 14.70 -22.09 23.12
N ARG A 85 13.61 -21.33 23.25
CA ARG A 85 13.33 -20.17 22.39
C ARG A 85 12.40 -19.15 23.06
N ASN A 86 12.75 -17.88 22.86
CA ASN A 86 11.91 -16.75 23.22
C ASN A 86 11.44 -16.07 21.93
N ALA A 87 10.17 -15.70 21.87
CA ALA A 87 9.60 -14.88 20.80
C ALA A 87 8.85 -13.70 21.39
N THR A 88 8.62 -12.66 20.59
CA THR A 88 7.68 -11.59 20.91
C THR A 88 6.72 -11.41 19.76
N ASN A 89 5.51 -10.97 20.05
CA ASN A 89 4.60 -10.51 19.01
C ASN A 89 4.90 -9.03 18.71
N ILE A 90 5.25 -8.74 17.45
CA ILE A 90 5.64 -7.38 17.06
C ILE A 90 4.48 -6.39 17.20
N ALA A 91 3.24 -6.84 17.02
CA ALA A 91 2.05 -6.01 17.16
C ALA A 91 1.83 -5.53 18.60
N ASP A 92 2.55 -6.09 19.57
CA ASP A 92 2.52 -5.62 20.94
C ASP A 92 3.73 -4.72 21.28
N CYS A 93 4.67 -4.50 20.35
CA CYS A 93 5.87 -3.71 20.56
C CYS A 93 5.71 -2.33 19.91
N LEU A 94 5.16 -1.38 20.67
CA LEU A 94 4.86 -0.02 20.19
C LEU A 94 6.08 0.69 19.59
N TYR A 95 5.84 1.32 18.43
CA TYR A 95 6.82 2.09 17.66
C TYR A 95 8.13 1.32 17.36
N LEU A 96 8.08 -0.02 17.38
CA LEU A 96 9.19 -0.88 17.00
C LEU A 96 8.88 -1.52 15.64
N ALA A 97 9.86 -1.45 14.73
CA ALA A 97 9.85 -2.22 13.52
C ALA A 97 11.08 -3.13 13.46
N ILE A 98 10.91 -4.24 12.74
CA ILE A 98 11.96 -5.19 12.45
C ILE A 98 12.02 -5.37 10.94
N VAL A 99 13.17 -5.05 10.36
CA VAL A 99 13.51 -5.44 8.99
C VAL A 99 14.18 -6.81 9.06
N ASP A 100 13.55 -7.82 8.46
CA ASP A 100 14.04 -9.19 8.41
C ASP A 100 14.55 -9.50 7.01
N ILE A 101 15.86 -9.71 6.89
CA ILE A 101 16.54 -10.06 5.64
C ILE A 101 16.75 -11.58 5.65
N ASP A 102 15.91 -12.29 4.90
CA ASP A 102 15.98 -13.74 4.73
C ASP A 102 16.88 -14.08 3.53
N ILE A 103 18.08 -14.57 3.80
CA ILE A 103 19.06 -14.93 2.77
C ILE A 103 18.80 -16.38 2.33
N ASP A 104 18.80 -16.64 1.02
CA ASP A 104 18.47 -17.96 0.48
C ASP A 104 19.39 -19.05 1.06
N LYS A 105 18.76 -19.98 1.79
CA LYS A 105 19.40 -21.13 2.43
C LYS A 105 20.03 -22.12 1.43
N LYS A 106 19.73 -22.01 0.13
CA LYS A 106 20.39 -22.82 -0.92
C LYS A 106 21.81 -22.34 -1.20
N LEU A 107 22.15 -21.10 -0.84
CA LEU A 107 23.49 -20.55 -1.02
C LEU A 107 24.49 -21.16 -0.05
N SER A 108 25.74 -21.25 -0.49
CA SER A 108 26.85 -21.69 0.37
C SER A 108 27.04 -20.74 1.56
N GLU A 109 27.66 -21.21 2.65
CA GLU A 109 27.97 -20.36 3.81
C GLU A 109 28.84 -19.16 3.42
N VAL A 110 29.76 -19.33 2.46
CA VAL A 110 30.63 -18.25 1.96
C VAL A 110 29.81 -17.17 1.27
N GLU A 111 28.89 -17.54 0.39
CA GLU A 111 28.01 -16.59 -0.31
C GLU A 111 27.05 -15.89 0.66
N ARG A 112 26.46 -16.63 1.61
CA ARG A 112 25.60 -16.04 2.65
C ARG A 112 26.37 -15.05 3.52
N ASN A 113 27.64 -15.35 3.82
CA ASN A 113 28.53 -14.44 4.55
C ASN A 113 28.86 -13.18 3.75
N LEU A 114 29.10 -13.30 2.44
CA LEU A 114 29.36 -12.14 1.58
C LEU A 114 28.18 -11.17 1.60
N ILE A 115 26.96 -11.67 1.36
CA ILE A 115 25.73 -10.86 1.36
C ILE A 115 25.53 -10.19 2.72
N ARG A 116 25.69 -10.95 3.81
CA ARG A 116 25.54 -10.39 5.16
C ARG A 116 26.56 -9.31 5.46
N ASN A 117 27.81 -9.51 5.05
CA ASN A 117 28.88 -8.56 5.30
C ASN A 117 28.65 -7.27 4.51
N GLU A 118 28.12 -7.33 3.28
CA GLU A 118 27.74 -6.13 2.52
C GLU A 118 26.73 -5.27 3.31
N PHE A 119 25.66 -5.88 3.84
CA PHE A 119 24.69 -5.17 4.67
C PHE A 119 25.31 -4.59 5.94
N LEU A 120 26.12 -5.40 6.64
CA LEU A 120 26.78 -4.96 7.86
C LEU A 120 27.77 -3.81 7.59
N GLU A 121 28.47 -3.81 6.46
CA GLU A 121 29.37 -2.73 6.05
C GLU A 121 28.59 -1.43 5.83
N LYS A 122 27.47 -1.46 5.08
CA LYS A 122 26.62 -0.27 4.89
C LYS A 122 26.14 0.29 6.23
N ILE A 123 25.65 -0.57 7.12
CA ILE A 123 25.14 -0.20 8.46
C ILE A 123 26.24 0.37 9.36
N TYR A 124 27.44 -0.24 9.35
CA TYR A 124 28.53 0.25 10.19
C TYR A 124 29.15 1.55 9.66
N GLN A 125 29.12 1.79 8.35
CA GLN A 125 29.60 3.03 7.75
C GLN A 125 28.62 4.20 7.95
N SER A 126 27.33 3.92 8.06
CA SER A 126 26.30 4.95 8.27
C SER A 126 26.14 5.39 9.73
N GLU A 127 26.86 4.75 10.67
CA GLU A 127 26.78 4.99 12.11
C GLU A 127 25.37 4.83 12.71
N LEU A 128 24.48 4.08 12.04
CA LEU A 128 23.11 3.87 12.52
C LEU A 128 23.08 3.24 13.92
N ASN A 129 22.36 3.88 14.84
CA ASN A 129 21.96 3.35 16.11
C ASN A 129 20.79 2.37 15.97
N ILE A 130 21.08 1.17 15.47
CA ILE A 130 20.12 0.05 15.41
C ILE A 130 20.60 -1.15 16.24
N ALA A 131 19.70 -2.08 16.54
CA ALA A 131 20.06 -3.34 17.18
C ALA A 131 20.02 -4.48 16.16
N LEU A 132 21.10 -5.27 16.09
CA LEU A 132 21.31 -6.25 15.04
C LEU A 132 21.31 -7.67 15.60
N VAL A 133 20.69 -8.60 14.87
CA VAL A 133 20.71 -10.03 15.20
C VAL A 133 20.94 -10.85 13.94
N LYS A 134 21.90 -11.77 13.95
CA LYS A 134 22.01 -12.83 12.94
C LYS A 134 20.94 -13.88 13.24
N THR A 135 20.10 -14.19 12.26
CA THR A 135 19.05 -15.20 12.45
C THR A 135 19.62 -16.61 12.42
N GLY A 136 18.87 -17.59 12.95
CA GLY A 136 19.32 -18.99 13.00
C GLY A 136 19.74 -19.53 11.62
N HIS A 137 19.02 -19.20 10.56
CA HIS A 137 19.34 -19.66 9.21
C HIS A 137 20.37 -18.77 8.47
N GLY A 138 20.90 -17.75 9.16
CA GLY A 138 21.97 -16.89 8.66
C GLY A 138 21.51 -15.60 7.99
N GLY A 139 20.22 -15.23 8.08
CA GLY A 139 19.73 -13.91 7.71
C GLY A 139 20.08 -12.83 8.75
N LEU A 140 19.39 -11.69 8.69
CA LEU A 140 19.54 -10.58 9.63
C LEU A 140 18.18 -10.04 10.10
N HIS A 141 18.05 -9.79 11.40
CA HIS A 141 17.04 -8.88 11.93
C HIS A 141 17.69 -7.54 12.29
N LEU A 142 17.09 -6.45 11.82
CA LEU A 142 17.43 -5.09 12.20
C LEU A 142 16.26 -4.53 13.01
N TYR A 143 16.50 -4.21 14.28
CA TYR A 143 15.53 -3.59 15.16
C TYR A 143 15.74 -2.09 15.13
N ASN A 144 14.67 -1.36 14.83
CA ASN A 144 14.67 0.08 14.63
C ASN A 144 13.32 0.68 15.05
N ASN A 145 13.26 2.00 15.18
CA ASN A 145 11.99 2.65 15.49
C ASN A 145 11.13 2.75 14.23
N MET A 146 9.80 2.71 14.41
CA MET A 146 8.87 3.09 13.34
C MET A 146 8.86 4.60 13.18
N ASP A 147 8.58 5.06 11.97
CA ASP A 147 8.26 6.46 11.74
C ASP A 147 6.82 6.72 12.20
N PRO A 148 6.59 7.60 13.20
CA PRO A 148 5.27 7.82 13.78
C PRO A 148 4.31 8.56 12.84
N LEU A 149 4.81 9.14 11.74
CA LEU A 149 4.03 9.90 10.78
C LEU A 149 3.81 9.14 9.46
N ILE A 150 4.43 7.97 9.31
CA ILE A 150 4.20 7.10 8.15
C ILE A 150 3.08 6.12 8.49
N LEU A 151 2.06 6.10 7.64
CA LEU A 151 1.06 5.04 7.66
C LEU A 151 1.62 3.83 6.93
N PHE A 152 1.83 2.73 7.64
CA PHE A 152 2.35 1.48 7.08
C PHE A 152 1.21 0.66 6.48
N ALA A 153 1.52 -0.16 5.47
CA ALA A 153 0.54 -0.98 4.76
C ALA A 153 -0.03 -2.16 5.58
N GLY A 154 0.49 -2.42 6.77
CA GLY A 154 0.02 -3.45 7.70
C GLY A 154 1.13 -3.95 8.64
N ASN A 155 0.77 -4.76 9.63
CA ASN A 155 1.70 -5.30 10.64
C ASN A 155 2.78 -6.23 10.09
N SER A 156 2.46 -6.90 8.98
CA SER A 156 3.30 -7.91 8.37
C SER A 156 3.41 -7.70 6.88
N MET A 157 4.60 -7.31 6.48
CA MET A 157 4.93 -6.95 5.12
C MET A 157 5.93 -7.99 4.61
N VAL A 158 5.40 -9.16 4.25
CA VAL A 158 6.16 -10.35 3.83
C VAL A 158 6.68 -10.17 2.41
N LYS A 159 7.97 -10.48 2.17
CA LYS A 159 8.65 -10.40 0.88
C LYS A 159 8.40 -9.08 0.13
N LYS A 160 8.55 -7.95 0.82
CA LYS A 160 8.33 -6.64 0.19
C LYS A 160 9.39 -6.32 -0.84
N PHE A 161 10.63 -6.72 -0.55
CA PHE A 161 11.72 -6.63 -1.48
C PHE A 161 12.20 -8.04 -1.76
N THR A 162 12.06 -8.48 -3.01
CA THR A 162 12.52 -9.79 -3.45
C THR A 162 13.65 -9.59 -4.44
N PHE A 163 14.80 -10.13 -4.08
CA PHE A 163 16.00 -10.18 -4.89
C PHE A 163 16.34 -11.63 -5.21
N GLU A 164 17.32 -11.84 -6.09
CA GLU A 164 17.71 -13.20 -6.51
C GLU A 164 18.19 -14.07 -5.34
N LYS A 165 18.88 -13.45 -4.36
CA LYS A 165 19.61 -14.16 -3.31
C LYS A 165 19.05 -13.99 -1.91
N TYR A 166 18.09 -13.07 -1.74
CA TYR A 166 17.49 -12.77 -0.44
C TYR A 166 16.13 -12.10 -0.64
N ASP A 167 15.28 -12.25 0.37
CA ASP A 167 14.02 -11.55 0.53
C ASP A 167 14.10 -10.62 1.75
N VAL A 168 13.31 -9.57 1.75
CA VAL A 168 13.19 -8.64 2.87
C VAL A 168 11.73 -8.57 3.30
N GLU A 169 11.49 -8.92 4.56
CA GLU A 169 10.22 -8.80 5.26
C GLU A 169 10.28 -7.66 6.26
N ILE A 170 9.14 -7.00 6.52
CA ILE A 170 9.04 -5.96 7.53
C ILE A 170 7.92 -6.32 8.50
N PHE A 171 8.26 -6.26 9.78
CA PHE A 171 7.36 -6.50 10.90
C PHE A 171 7.21 -5.22 11.70
N ALA A 172 5.98 -4.86 11.99
CA ALA A 172 5.58 -3.53 12.39
C ALA A 172 4.38 -3.60 13.34
N CYS A 173 4.27 -2.63 14.25
CA CYS A 173 3.11 -2.46 15.13
C CYS A 173 2.20 -1.35 14.57
N VAL A 174 1.37 -1.69 13.59
CA VAL A 174 0.44 -0.76 12.90
C VAL A 174 -0.97 -0.84 13.49
N ASP A 175 -1.52 -2.05 13.63
CA ASP A 175 -2.85 -2.32 14.18
C ASP A 175 -2.82 -3.53 15.12
N TYR A 176 -3.19 -3.33 16.39
CA TYR A 176 -3.26 -4.40 17.38
C TYR A 176 -4.21 -5.55 17.03
N ASN A 177 -5.18 -5.30 16.13
CA ASN A 177 -6.19 -6.27 15.72
C ASN A 177 -5.76 -7.12 14.52
N GLU A 178 -4.70 -6.74 13.81
CA GLU A 178 -4.17 -7.51 12.68
C GLU A 178 -3.38 -8.75 13.14
N SER A 179 -3.16 -9.70 12.21
CA SER A 179 -2.54 -10.99 12.51
C SER A 179 -1.22 -10.82 13.28
N LYS A 180 -1.15 -11.46 14.45
CA LYS A 180 0.01 -11.42 15.34
C LYS A 180 1.20 -12.15 14.69
N ARG A 181 2.29 -11.42 14.43
CA ARG A 181 3.55 -12.01 13.93
C ARG A 181 4.54 -12.14 15.07
N CYS A 182 4.81 -13.39 15.44
CA CYS A 182 5.86 -13.72 16.39
C CYS A 182 7.23 -13.65 15.71
N VAL A 183 8.09 -12.78 16.23
CA VAL A 183 9.50 -12.69 15.85
C VAL A 183 10.35 -13.36 16.91
N VAL A 184 11.36 -14.12 16.47
CA VAL A 184 12.27 -14.82 17.39
C VAL A 184 13.26 -13.85 17.97
N LEU A 185 13.40 -13.91 19.29
CA LEU A 185 14.32 -13.06 20.03
C LEU A 185 15.75 -13.60 19.98
N PRO A 186 16.75 -12.71 20.10
CA PRO A 186 18.14 -13.13 20.26
C PRO A 186 18.34 -14.08 21.43
N ASP A 187 19.46 -14.80 21.40
CA ASP A 187 19.86 -15.85 22.35
C ASP A 187 18.99 -17.13 22.26
N SER A 188 17.97 -17.14 21.40
CA SER A 188 17.17 -18.33 21.09
C SER A 188 17.96 -19.36 20.28
N ARG A 189 17.69 -20.65 20.57
CA ARG A 189 18.29 -21.80 19.88
C ARG A 189 17.21 -22.58 19.13
N ILE A 190 17.44 -22.85 17.85
CA ILE A 190 16.50 -23.58 17.00
C ILE A 190 17.14 -24.85 16.43
N LYS A 191 16.31 -25.86 16.21
CA LYS A 191 16.65 -27.06 15.44
C LYS A 191 15.65 -27.21 14.31
N ASP A 192 16.12 -27.63 13.15
CA ASP A 192 15.24 -27.99 12.05
C ASP A 192 14.68 -29.39 12.30
N PHE A 193 13.37 -29.52 12.22
CA PHE A 193 12.67 -30.79 12.30
C PHE A 193 12.15 -31.19 10.93
N GLU A 194 12.13 -32.49 10.68
CA GLU A 194 11.39 -33.12 9.60
C GLU A 194 10.26 -33.96 10.19
N TYR A 195 9.21 -34.11 9.41
CA TYR A 195 8.10 -34.98 9.75
C TYR A 195 8.34 -36.32 9.07
N ASP A 196 8.57 -37.37 9.87
CA ASP A 196 8.61 -38.73 9.38
C ASP A 196 7.19 -39.19 9.11
N THR A 197 6.86 -39.39 7.83
CA THR A 197 5.53 -39.79 7.37
C THR A 197 5.18 -41.23 7.74
N VAL A 198 6.18 -42.08 8.03
CA VAL A 198 6.01 -43.48 8.42
C VAL A 198 5.75 -43.58 9.91
N THR A 199 6.58 -42.95 10.73
CA THR A 199 6.43 -43.00 12.20
C THR A 199 5.46 -41.95 12.74
N LYS A 200 4.98 -41.05 11.88
CA LYS A 200 4.14 -39.87 12.23
C LYS A 200 4.76 -38.98 13.30
N LYS A 201 6.09 -39.01 13.46
CA LYS A 201 6.82 -38.26 14.49
C LYS A 201 7.67 -37.17 13.85
N LYS A 202 7.83 -36.06 14.59
CA LYS A 202 8.82 -35.03 14.24
C LYS A 202 10.16 -35.42 14.81
N GLN A 203 11.19 -35.43 13.97
CA GLN A 203 12.56 -35.70 14.37
C GLN A 203 13.50 -34.59 13.86
N PRO A 204 14.59 -34.27 14.57
CA PRO A 204 15.56 -33.30 14.07
C PRO A 204 16.18 -33.80 12.76
N LYS A 205 16.24 -32.95 11.73
CA LYS A 205 16.92 -33.28 10.45
C LYS A 205 18.37 -33.65 10.67
N GLN A 206 19.03 -32.94 11.59
CA GLN A 206 20.37 -33.26 12.04
C GLN A 206 20.39 -33.18 13.58
N PRO A 207 20.57 -34.32 14.29
CA PRO A 207 20.43 -34.39 15.75
C PRO A 207 21.31 -33.40 16.53
N ASN A 208 22.52 -33.14 16.01
CA ASN A 208 23.53 -32.30 16.66
C ASN A 208 23.55 -30.86 16.15
N GLN A 209 22.80 -30.54 15.09
CA GLN A 209 22.78 -29.19 14.55
C GLN A 209 21.85 -28.31 15.39
N VAL A 210 22.37 -27.19 15.86
CA VAL A 210 21.61 -26.14 16.56
C VAL A 210 21.97 -24.83 15.90
N PHE A 211 20.96 -24.08 15.49
CA PHE A 211 21.14 -22.73 15.00
C PHE A 211 20.80 -21.73 16.10
N MET A 212 21.46 -20.58 16.12
CA MET A 212 21.31 -19.59 17.18
C MET A 212 20.97 -18.22 16.59
N TYR A 213 20.12 -17.46 17.28
CA TYR A 213 19.91 -16.06 16.99
C TYR A 213 20.96 -15.24 17.76
N GLU A 214 21.94 -14.70 17.05
CA GLU A 214 23.14 -14.11 17.65
C GLU A 214 23.07 -12.59 17.60
N LYS A 215 23.19 -11.93 18.75
CA LYS A 215 23.31 -10.45 18.80
C LYS A 215 24.59 -10.03 18.08
N LEU A 216 24.49 -9.05 17.18
CA LEU A 216 25.62 -8.49 16.44
C LEU A 216 25.90 -7.04 16.91
N GLY A 217 27.13 -6.56 16.67
CA GLY A 217 27.51 -5.16 16.87
C GLY A 217 28.94 -4.98 17.40
N LYS A 218 29.54 -3.82 17.09
CA LYS A 218 30.87 -3.39 17.57
C LYS A 218 30.82 -2.40 18.75
N THR A 219 29.63 -1.94 19.17
CA THR A 219 29.49 -0.80 20.09
C THR A 219 29.67 -1.17 21.56
N ASN A 220 30.22 -0.23 22.34
CA ASN A 220 30.32 -0.30 23.81
C ASN A 220 28.95 -0.42 24.52
N ILE A 221 27.86 -0.15 23.79
CA ILE A 221 26.48 -0.27 24.27
C ILE A 221 25.94 -1.62 23.82
N LYS A 222 25.56 -2.45 24.80
CA LYS A 222 24.96 -3.78 24.60
C LYS A 222 23.61 -3.65 23.89
N PHE A 223 23.27 -4.63 23.04
CA PHE A 223 21.97 -4.77 22.35
C PHE A 223 20.78 -4.39 23.26
N ASP A 224 20.78 -4.94 24.47
CA ASP A 224 19.70 -4.83 25.45
C ASP A 224 19.50 -3.38 25.96
N LYS A 225 20.55 -2.56 25.93
CA LYS A 225 20.58 -1.19 26.45
C LYS A 225 20.43 -0.11 25.37
N LYS A 226 20.22 -0.51 24.11
CA LYS A 226 19.97 0.48 23.05
C LYS A 226 18.61 1.12 23.28
N LYS A 227 18.57 2.44 23.12
CA LYS A 227 17.38 3.30 23.15
C LYS A 227 17.51 4.28 21.98
N ASP A 228 16.45 5.02 21.70
CA ASP A 228 16.48 6.07 20.66
C ASP A 228 17.02 5.51 19.34
N LEU A 229 16.53 4.32 18.96
CA LEU A 229 16.95 3.66 17.71
C LEU A 229 16.58 4.54 16.51
N ASP A 230 17.37 4.45 15.44
CA ASP A 230 17.04 5.20 14.22
C ASP A 230 15.73 4.73 13.59
N LEU A 231 15.14 5.59 12.77
CA LEU A 231 13.88 5.32 12.10
C LEU A 231 14.05 4.27 11.00
N ILE A 232 12.98 3.53 10.71
CA ILE A 232 12.97 2.60 9.58
C ILE A 232 13.27 3.31 8.26
N SER A 233 12.89 4.59 8.13
CA SER A 233 13.16 5.39 6.94
C SER A 233 14.65 5.53 6.68
N GLU A 234 15.41 5.87 7.72
CA GLU A 234 16.87 5.98 7.68
C GLU A 234 17.53 4.64 7.41
N VAL A 235 17.03 3.57 8.04
CA VAL A 235 17.53 2.19 7.79
C VAL A 235 17.33 1.78 6.33
N LEU A 236 16.12 1.95 5.80
CA LEU A 236 15.83 1.58 4.41
C LEU A 236 16.61 2.45 3.42
N GLU A 237 16.81 3.74 3.71
CA GLU A 237 17.63 4.62 2.89
C GLU A 237 19.08 4.13 2.80
N VAL A 238 19.72 3.82 3.94
CA VAL A 238 21.08 3.27 3.99
C VAL A 238 21.19 1.93 3.24
N LEU A 239 20.14 1.11 3.30
CA LEU A 239 20.08 -0.17 2.62
C LEU A 239 19.62 -0.07 1.15
N GLU A 240 19.33 1.13 0.66
CA GLU A 240 18.82 1.41 -0.68
C GLU A 240 17.48 0.72 -0.99
N PHE A 241 16.66 0.53 0.04
CA PHE A 241 15.31 0.01 -0.05
C PHE A 241 14.27 1.15 -0.12
N ASP A 242 13.34 1.04 -1.07
CA ASP A 242 12.33 2.07 -1.29
C ASP A 242 11.22 2.02 -0.22
N ILE A 243 11.24 3.00 0.69
CA ILE A 243 10.25 3.15 1.76
C ILE A 243 8.81 3.24 1.26
N GLU A 244 8.57 3.68 0.03
CA GLU A 244 7.22 3.76 -0.51
C GLU A 244 6.55 2.38 -0.63
N LEU A 245 7.32 1.29 -0.75
CA LEU A 245 6.77 -0.06 -0.85
C LEU A 245 6.12 -0.59 0.43
N ILE A 246 6.34 0.11 1.55
CA ILE A 246 5.86 -0.29 2.88
C ILE A 246 4.80 0.67 3.42
N LYS A 247 4.60 1.81 2.75
CA LYS A 247 3.53 2.74 3.08
C LYS A 247 2.18 2.20 2.64
N TYR A 248 1.15 2.55 3.40
CA TYR A 248 -0.23 2.38 2.97
C TYR A 248 -0.47 3.29 1.76
N HIS A 249 -1.04 2.71 0.72
CA HIS A 249 -1.54 3.44 -0.44
C HIS A 249 -3.02 3.12 -0.55
N ASP A 250 -3.86 4.15 -0.63
CA ASP A 250 -5.28 3.98 -0.94
C ASP A 250 -5.40 3.13 -2.21
N GLN A 251 -6.00 1.94 -2.07
CA GLN A 251 -6.38 1.20 -3.26
C GLN A 251 -7.58 1.93 -3.87
N PRO A 252 -7.53 2.32 -5.16
CA PRO A 252 -8.74 2.74 -5.82
C PRO A 252 -9.75 1.60 -5.72
N GLU A 253 -10.98 1.90 -5.29
CA GLU A 253 -12.04 0.91 -5.16
C GLU A 253 -12.10 0.03 -6.42
N GLN A 254 -11.86 -1.27 -6.25
CA GLN A 254 -12.15 -2.25 -7.29
C GLN A 254 -13.67 -2.34 -7.39
N ASP A 255 -14.23 -1.55 -8.28
CA ASP A 255 -15.64 -1.65 -8.60
C ASP A 255 -15.86 -2.92 -9.43
N VAL A 256 -16.37 -3.97 -8.79
CA VAL A 256 -16.70 -5.25 -9.41
C VAL A 256 -17.76 -5.08 -10.52
N LYS A 257 -18.47 -3.93 -10.56
CA LYS A 257 -19.40 -3.56 -11.63
C LYS A 257 -18.76 -2.73 -12.76
N ALA A 258 -17.54 -2.22 -12.58
CA ALA A 258 -16.83 -1.42 -13.57
C ALA A 258 -16.67 -2.10 -14.93
N SER A 259 -16.57 -3.42 -14.94
CA SER A 259 -16.38 -4.20 -16.17
C SER A 259 -17.67 -4.40 -16.96
N GLN A 260 -18.82 -3.97 -16.45
CA GLN A 260 -20.13 -4.29 -17.05
C GLN A 260 -20.84 -3.08 -17.66
N ASP A 261 -20.48 -1.84 -17.31
CA ASP A 261 -21.16 -0.65 -17.83
C ASP A 261 -20.18 0.50 -18.14
N VAL A 262 -19.37 0.31 -19.18
CA VAL A 262 -18.50 1.37 -19.70
C VAL A 262 -19.23 2.13 -20.79
N ASN A 263 -19.84 3.26 -20.43
CA ASN A 263 -20.42 4.20 -21.40
C ASN A 263 -19.32 5.06 -22.06
N MET A 264 -18.40 4.42 -22.78
CA MET A 264 -17.33 5.07 -23.53
C MET A 264 -17.09 4.32 -24.84
N THR A 265 -16.92 5.03 -25.95
CA THR A 265 -16.58 4.43 -27.25
C THR A 265 -15.07 4.22 -27.38
N ARG A 266 -14.65 3.31 -28.27
CA ARG A 266 -13.22 3.12 -28.58
C ARG A 266 -12.55 4.43 -29.06
N GLN A 267 -13.26 5.23 -29.85
CA GLN A 267 -12.76 6.53 -30.31
C GLN A 267 -12.50 7.50 -29.15
N GLN A 268 -13.42 7.55 -28.18
CA GLN A 268 -13.25 8.36 -26.96
C GLN A 268 -12.06 7.88 -26.14
N ALA A 269 -11.89 6.57 -25.97
CA ALA A 269 -10.75 5.99 -25.27
C ALA A 269 -9.41 6.33 -25.98
N GLU A 270 -9.36 6.22 -27.31
CA GLU A 270 -8.16 6.53 -28.08
C GLU A 270 -7.74 8.00 -27.94
N VAL A 271 -8.70 8.92 -28.01
CA VAL A 271 -8.44 10.35 -27.83
C VAL A 271 -7.90 10.64 -26.43
N LEU A 272 -8.42 9.98 -25.40
CA LEU A 272 -7.90 10.12 -24.03
C LEU A 272 -6.47 9.60 -23.90
N ILE A 273 -6.15 8.42 -24.46
CA ILE A 273 -4.79 7.86 -24.42
C ILE A 273 -3.79 8.79 -25.12
N ASN A 274 -4.18 9.39 -26.24
CA ASN A 274 -3.34 10.36 -26.96
C ASN A 274 -3.14 11.67 -26.16
N GLY A 275 -4.00 11.96 -25.18
CA GLY A 275 -3.90 13.13 -24.31
C GLY A 275 -2.79 13.07 -23.26
N PHE A 276 -2.07 11.95 -23.12
CA PHE A 276 -1.05 11.74 -22.09
C PHE A 276 0.29 12.51 -22.28
N ASN A 277 0.41 13.36 -23.29
CA ASN A 277 1.69 14.03 -23.63
C ASN A 277 2.35 14.81 -22.48
N ASN A 278 1.58 15.31 -21.50
CA ASN A 278 2.09 16.07 -20.34
C ASN A 278 2.05 15.28 -19.02
N LEU A 279 1.75 13.98 -19.07
CA LEU A 279 1.55 13.17 -17.88
C LEU A 279 2.89 12.64 -17.33
N ILE A 280 3.17 12.93 -16.07
CA ILE A 280 4.25 12.28 -15.33
C ILE A 280 3.71 10.98 -14.71
N ILE A 281 4.40 9.87 -14.97
CA ILE A 281 4.01 8.54 -14.51
C ILE A 281 5.12 7.95 -13.63
N HIS A 282 4.78 7.76 -12.36
CA HIS A 282 5.60 7.12 -11.36
C HIS A 282 5.34 5.61 -11.31
N ASN A 283 6.24 4.85 -10.71
CA ASN A 283 6.02 3.41 -10.58
C ASN A 283 4.98 3.06 -9.50
N TYR A 284 4.93 3.81 -8.40
CA TYR A 284 4.12 3.42 -7.23
C TYR A 284 3.29 4.57 -6.66
N ALA A 285 3.90 5.72 -6.39
CA ALA A 285 3.24 6.87 -5.78
C ALA A 285 3.46 8.14 -6.60
N SER A 286 2.40 8.93 -6.72
CA SER A 286 2.41 10.27 -7.32
C SER A 286 2.24 11.29 -6.20
N LYS A 287 3.07 12.34 -6.16
CA LYS A 287 3.00 13.35 -5.08
C LYS A 287 1.96 14.43 -5.35
N PHE A 288 1.51 14.55 -6.60
CA PHE A 288 0.62 15.61 -7.04
C PHE A 288 -0.57 15.03 -7.82
N GLU A 289 -1.71 15.73 -7.78
CA GLU A 289 -2.93 15.32 -8.49
C GLU A 289 -2.79 15.29 -10.02
N LYS A 290 -1.79 16.02 -10.56
CA LYS A 290 -1.45 16.07 -11.98
C LYS A 290 -0.46 14.97 -12.41
N GLU A 291 -0.14 14.06 -11.51
CA GLU A 291 0.74 12.93 -11.78
C GLU A 291 -0.04 11.63 -11.57
N SER A 292 0.46 10.53 -12.14
CA SER A 292 -0.17 9.23 -12.00
C SER A 292 0.87 8.14 -11.75
N THR A 293 0.38 6.91 -11.56
CA THR A 293 1.23 5.74 -11.30
C THR A 293 0.96 4.66 -12.34
N THR A 294 1.96 3.83 -12.63
CA THR A 294 1.80 2.67 -13.53
C THR A 294 0.64 1.79 -13.07
N PHE A 295 0.44 1.65 -11.75
CA PHE A 295 -0.69 0.91 -11.20
C PHE A 295 -2.05 1.46 -11.66
N LYS A 296 -2.28 2.77 -11.47
CA LYS A 296 -3.56 3.41 -11.82
C LYS A 296 -3.78 3.41 -13.33
N ILE A 297 -2.76 3.78 -14.10
CA ILE A 297 -2.84 3.78 -15.57
C ILE A 297 -3.12 2.38 -16.12
N PHE A 298 -2.39 1.36 -15.67
CA PHE A 298 -2.53 0.01 -16.21
C PHE A 298 -3.88 -0.60 -15.83
N SER A 299 -4.34 -0.37 -14.61
CA SER A 299 -5.66 -0.83 -14.17
C SER A 299 -6.78 -0.17 -14.99
N SER A 300 -6.68 1.12 -15.30
CA SER A 300 -7.68 1.80 -16.14
C SER A 300 -7.62 1.35 -17.60
N VAL A 301 -6.43 1.15 -18.17
CA VAL A 301 -6.25 0.60 -19.53
C VAL A 301 -6.85 -0.81 -19.62
N ASN A 302 -6.62 -1.65 -18.61
CA ASN A 302 -7.22 -2.97 -18.58
C ASN A 302 -8.75 -2.93 -18.43
N GLY A 303 -9.30 -1.91 -17.77
CA GLY A 303 -10.74 -1.64 -17.73
C GLY A 303 -11.35 -1.31 -19.09
N MET A 304 -10.57 -0.74 -20.02
CA MET A 304 -11.02 -0.46 -21.38
C MET A 304 -11.31 -1.72 -22.21
N LYS A 305 -10.94 -2.92 -21.73
CA LYS A 305 -11.34 -4.20 -22.36
C LYS A 305 -12.86 -4.38 -22.39
N ALA A 306 -13.61 -3.67 -21.54
CA ALA A 306 -15.07 -3.69 -21.52
C ALA A 306 -15.71 -2.77 -22.58
N ILE A 307 -14.93 -1.97 -23.31
CA ILE A 307 -15.42 -1.10 -24.39
C ILE A 307 -15.68 -1.93 -25.66
N ALA A 308 -16.82 -1.69 -26.31
CA ALA A 308 -17.12 -2.31 -27.60
C ALA A 308 -16.01 -2.03 -28.63
N ASP A 309 -15.67 -3.04 -29.44
CA ASP A 309 -14.64 -2.99 -30.48
C ASP A 309 -13.18 -2.78 -30.00
N VAL A 310 -12.92 -2.88 -28.69
CA VAL A 310 -11.56 -2.98 -28.13
C VAL A 310 -11.16 -4.45 -28.02
N ASN A 311 -10.00 -4.79 -28.61
CA ASN A 311 -9.43 -6.13 -28.57
C ASN A 311 -8.04 -6.12 -27.88
N LEU A 312 -7.49 -7.31 -27.65
CA LEU A 312 -6.18 -7.46 -26.99
C LEU A 312 -5.05 -6.76 -27.76
N GLN A 313 -5.13 -6.70 -29.08
CA GLN A 313 -4.15 -6.00 -29.91
C GLN A 313 -4.15 -4.49 -29.60
N TRP A 314 -5.32 -3.87 -29.54
CA TRP A 314 -5.46 -2.45 -29.20
C TRP A 314 -4.94 -2.13 -27.78
N ILE A 315 -5.18 -3.02 -26.82
CA ILE A 315 -4.63 -2.88 -25.46
C ILE A 315 -3.10 -2.92 -25.47
N ASN A 316 -2.50 -3.84 -26.24
CA ASN A 316 -1.04 -3.92 -26.36
C ASN A 316 -0.45 -2.68 -27.07
N GLU A 317 -1.10 -2.18 -28.12
CA GLU A 317 -0.73 -0.92 -28.77
C GLU A 317 -0.82 0.26 -27.81
N THR A 318 -1.83 0.28 -26.94
CA THR A 318 -1.97 1.30 -25.88
C THR A 318 -0.82 1.25 -24.88
N TYR A 319 -0.42 0.05 -24.42
CA TYR A 319 0.77 -0.10 -23.58
C TYR A 319 2.04 0.39 -24.28
N ASN A 320 2.19 0.14 -25.58
CA ASN A 320 3.32 0.64 -26.36
C ASN A 320 3.30 2.16 -26.47
N LYS A 321 2.13 2.80 -26.64
CA LYS A 321 2.02 4.26 -26.59
C LYS A 321 2.44 4.81 -25.22
N ILE A 322 2.00 4.18 -24.13
CA ILE A 322 2.33 4.61 -22.77
C ILE A 322 3.83 4.46 -22.49
N SER A 323 4.49 3.41 -22.97
CA SER A 323 5.93 3.21 -22.75
C SER A 323 6.79 4.30 -23.43
N LEU A 324 6.25 4.97 -24.44
CA LEU A 324 6.91 6.07 -25.16
C LEU A 324 6.68 7.45 -24.54
N ILE A 325 5.83 7.58 -23.50
CA ILE A 325 5.59 8.85 -22.82
C ILE A 325 6.91 9.36 -22.20
N GLN A 326 7.24 10.63 -22.46
CA GLN A 326 8.45 11.26 -21.94
C GLN A 326 8.43 11.40 -20.41
N GLY A 327 7.26 11.72 -19.84
CA GLY A 327 7.03 11.82 -18.39
C GLY A 327 7.07 10.48 -17.63
N LEU A 328 7.38 9.36 -18.28
CA LEU A 328 7.61 8.09 -17.61
C LEU A 328 8.93 8.14 -16.83
N THR A 329 8.85 8.10 -15.49
CA THR A 329 10.04 8.15 -14.63
C THR A 329 10.98 6.97 -14.88
N ILE A 330 12.27 7.12 -14.56
CA ILE A 330 13.29 6.07 -14.73
C ILE A 330 12.85 4.75 -14.05
N LYS A 331 12.34 4.85 -12.80
CA LYS A 331 11.80 3.70 -12.05
C LYS A 331 10.55 3.10 -12.71
N ALA A 332 9.62 3.91 -13.23
CA ALA A 332 8.45 3.39 -13.95
C ALA A 332 8.87 2.65 -15.23
N ARG A 333 9.89 3.15 -15.92
CA ARG A 333 10.43 2.55 -17.14
C ARG A 333 11.12 1.22 -16.87
N SER A 334 11.96 1.14 -15.83
CA SER A 334 12.66 -0.10 -15.45
C SER A 334 11.73 -1.22 -14.98
N HIS A 335 10.53 -0.88 -14.52
CA HIS A 335 9.54 -1.83 -14.01
C HIS A 335 8.29 -1.98 -14.90
N PHE A 336 8.30 -1.40 -16.09
CA PHE A 336 7.11 -1.30 -16.95
C PHE A 336 6.50 -2.66 -17.29
N ASP A 337 7.28 -3.55 -17.92
CA ASP A 337 6.79 -4.86 -18.37
C ASP A 337 6.41 -5.76 -17.19
N ARG A 338 7.21 -5.76 -16.13
CA ARG A 338 6.92 -6.51 -14.90
C ARG A 338 5.59 -6.06 -14.29
N THR A 339 5.34 -4.76 -14.26
CA THR A 339 4.11 -4.19 -13.70
C THR A 339 2.90 -4.48 -14.60
N ARG A 340 3.08 -4.44 -15.92
CA ARG A 340 2.05 -4.78 -16.91
C ARG A 340 1.59 -6.23 -16.74
N ILE A 341 2.53 -7.17 -16.64
CA ILE A 341 2.23 -8.59 -16.42
C ILE A 341 1.50 -8.79 -15.09
N ARG A 342 2.02 -8.22 -14.00
CA ARG A 342 1.44 -8.36 -12.65
C ARG A 342 0.01 -7.83 -12.56
N LEU A 343 -0.33 -6.81 -13.34
CA LEU A 343 -1.63 -6.15 -13.29
C LEU A 343 -2.59 -6.57 -14.40
N ALA A 344 -2.24 -7.56 -15.24
CA ALA A 344 -3.00 -7.91 -16.45
C ALA A 344 -4.49 -8.24 -16.22
N GLU A 345 -4.80 -8.77 -15.03
CA GLU A 345 -6.15 -9.13 -14.58
C GLU A 345 -6.83 -8.05 -13.73
N ARG A 346 -6.10 -7.00 -13.34
CA ARG A 346 -6.67 -5.88 -12.59
C ARG A 346 -7.25 -4.85 -13.54
N SER A 347 -8.50 -4.47 -13.30
CA SER A 347 -9.20 -3.42 -14.03
C SER A 347 -9.85 -2.42 -13.06
N CYS A 348 -10.01 -1.17 -13.49
CA CYS A 348 -10.89 -0.18 -12.87
C CYS A 348 -11.61 0.63 -13.95
N THR A 349 -12.59 1.45 -13.57
CA THR A 349 -13.41 2.18 -14.54
C THR A 349 -12.56 3.19 -15.35
N PRO A 350 -12.80 3.33 -16.67
CA PRO A 350 -12.13 4.32 -17.53
C PRO A 350 -12.25 5.82 -17.15
N PRO A 351 -13.25 6.32 -16.39
CA PRO A 351 -13.34 7.73 -16.00
C PRO A 351 -12.13 8.29 -15.25
N TYR A 352 -11.29 7.45 -14.64
CA TYR A 352 -10.01 7.90 -14.08
C TYR A 352 -9.10 8.54 -15.13
N ILE A 353 -9.00 7.93 -16.32
CA ILE A 353 -8.20 8.44 -17.43
C ILE A 353 -8.78 9.77 -17.93
N GLU A 354 -10.12 9.88 -17.99
CA GLU A 354 -10.80 11.12 -18.36
C GLU A 354 -10.45 12.26 -17.39
N LYS A 355 -10.60 12.03 -16.07
CA LYS A 355 -10.22 13.00 -15.03
C LYS A 355 -8.76 13.41 -15.17
N LEU A 356 -7.87 12.44 -15.42
CA LEU A 356 -6.43 12.69 -15.50
C LEU A 356 -6.07 13.57 -16.68
N VAL A 357 -6.58 13.29 -17.88
CA VAL A 357 -6.32 14.10 -19.07
C VAL A 357 -6.88 15.52 -18.89
N ARG A 358 -8.05 15.66 -18.27
CA ARG A 358 -8.62 16.98 -17.94
C ARG A 358 -7.70 17.80 -17.03
N LEU A 359 -7.03 17.17 -16.07
CA LEU A 359 -6.14 17.86 -15.11
C LEU A 359 -4.74 18.16 -15.67
N THR A 360 -4.23 17.33 -16.57
CA THR A 360 -2.84 17.42 -17.07
C THR A 360 -2.73 18.02 -18.45
N ASN A 361 -3.82 18.02 -19.23
CA ASN A 361 -3.86 18.49 -20.60
C ASN A 361 -5.24 19.07 -20.94
N GLU A 362 -5.63 20.11 -20.20
CA GLU A 362 -6.96 20.73 -20.24
C GLU A 362 -7.34 21.26 -21.63
N GLU A 363 -6.41 21.94 -22.32
CA GLU A 363 -6.66 22.48 -23.66
C GLU A 363 -7.02 21.37 -24.67
N TYR A 364 -6.23 20.30 -24.69
CA TYR A 364 -6.50 19.11 -25.51
C TYR A 364 -7.80 18.40 -25.11
N TYR A 365 -8.08 18.31 -23.80
CA TYR A 365 -9.32 17.72 -23.32
C TYR A 365 -10.55 18.47 -23.87
N ASN A 366 -10.51 19.80 -23.80
CA ASN A 366 -11.61 20.65 -24.26
C ASN A 366 -11.74 20.64 -25.79
N SER A 367 -10.63 20.66 -26.55
CA SER A 367 -10.68 20.69 -28.01
C SER A 367 -11.04 19.33 -28.63
N GLU A 368 -10.40 18.25 -28.19
CA GLU A 368 -10.49 16.94 -28.84
C GLU A 368 -11.52 16.02 -28.18
N TYR A 369 -11.54 15.94 -26.84
CA TYR A 369 -12.37 14.95 -26.16
C TYR A 369 -13.80 15.43 -25.91
N LEU A 370 -13.95 16.65 -25.36
CA LEU A 370 -15.26 17.22 -25.05
C LEU A 370 -16.11 17.41 -26.32
N SER A 371 -15.48 17.82 -27.43
CA SER A 371 -16.16 17.99 -28.72
C SER A 371 -16.72 16.68 -29.28
N ILE A 372 -16.04 15.54 -29.06
CA ILE A 372 -16.52 14.20 -29.44
C ILE A 372 -17.63 13.73 -28.52
N LYS A 373 -17.50 13.96 -27.20
CA LYS A 373 -18.51 13.59 -26.21
C LYS A 373 -19.86 14.28 -26.49
N VAL A 374 -19.84 15.60 -26.70
CA VAL A 374 -21.04 16.39 -27.04
C VAL A 374 -21.68 15.95 -28.37
N LYS A 375 -20.87 15.65 -29.41
CA LYS A 375 -21.39 15.12 -30.67
C LYS A 375 -22.08 13.76 -30.51
N SER A 376 -21.51 12.87 -29.69
CA SER A 376 -22.07 11.54 -29.44
C SER A 376 -23.37 11.57 -28.63
N GLU A 377 -23.49 12.49 -27.66
CA GLU A 377 -24.71 12.70 -26.88
C GLU A 377 -25.83 13.32 -27.73
N ASN A 378 -25.52 14.34 -28.54
CA ASN A 378 -26.48 14.94 -29.47
C ASN A 378 -26.99 13.93 -30.52
N GLN A 379 -26.13 13.02 -31.00
CA GLN A 379 -26.55 11.94 -31.91
C GLN A 379 -27.49 10.93 -31.21
N ARG A 380 -27.24 10.57 -29.95
CA ARG A 380 -28.16 9.72 -29.17
C ARG A 380 -29.53 10.37 -28.95
N LEU A 381 -29.56 11.68 -28.64
CA LEU A 381 -30.80 12.47 -28.50
C LEU A 381 -31.59 12.56 -29.81
N THR A 382 -30.92 12.80 -30.95
CA THR A 382 -31.60 12.84 -32.27
C THR A 382 -32.06 11.47 -32.77
N GLY A 383 -31.38 10.39 -32.42
CA GLY A 383 -31.80 9.01 -32.72
C GLY A 383 -33.05 8.60 -31.95
N SER A 384 -33.12 8.97 -30.66
CA SER A 384 -34.28 8.69 -29.81
C SER A 384 -35.54 9.50 -30.22
N LEU A 385 -35.37 10.70 -30.80
CA LEU A 385 -36.48 11.48 -31.36
C LEU A 385 -37.03 10.88 -32.67
N ARG A 386 -36.16 10.32 -33.54
CA ARG A 386 -36.59 9.65 -34.78
C ARG A 386 -37.34 8.35 -34.52
N GLU A 387 -36.99 7.59 -33.48
CA GLU A 387 -37.75 6.40 -33.07
C GLU A 387 -39.13 6.72 -32.49
N SER A 388 -39.35 7.95 -32.00
CA SER A 388 -40.64 8.40 -31.46
C SER A 388 -41.64 8.93 -32.49
N GLU A 389 -41.21 9.25 -33.71
CA GLU A 389 -42.12 9.69 -34.79
C GLU A 389 -42.75 8.53 -35.59
N ASP A 390 -42.17 7.33 -35.53
CA ASP A 390 -42.62 6.14 -36.28
C ASP A 390 -43.60 5.21 -35.51
N THR A 391 -44.04 5.58 -34.31
CA THR A 391 -45.04 4.80 -33.55
C THR A 391 -46.23 5.66 -33.07
N LYS A 392 -47.03 6.15 -34.02
CA LYS A 392 -48.44 6.48 -33.75
C LYS A 392 -49.30 5.21 -33.86
N SER A 393 -49.48 4.50 -32.74
CA SER A 393 -50.71 3.74 -32.49
C SER A 393 -50.89 3.38 -31.01
N SER A 394 -51.93 3.98 -30.41
CA SER A 394 -52.80 3.46 -29.34
C SER A 394 -52.17 2.87 -28.06
N SER A 395 -52.24 3.60 -26.94
CA SER A 395 -53.29 3.40 -25.92
C SER A 395 -52.96 4.15 -24.61
N SER A 396 -54.03 4.54 -23.92
CA SER A 396 -54.15 5.48 -22.80
C SER A 396 -53.76 4.91 -21.43
N ASN A 397 -53.01 5.65 -20.58
CA ASN A 397 -53.52 6.43 -19.43
C ASN A 397 -52.46 6.75 -18.34
N LYS A 398 -52.57 8.01 -17.84
CA LYS A 398 -52.27 8.56 -16.50
C LYS A 398 -50.83 8.91 -16.07
N SER A 399 -50.51 10.21 -16.25
CA SER A 399 -50.15 11.23 -15.22
C SER A 399 -49.20 10.85 -14.08
N TYR A 400 -48.05 11.51 -14.00
CA TYR A 400 -47.75 12.56 -12.99
C TYR A 400 -46.64 13.50 -13.54
N ASN A 401 -46.83 14.80 -13.33
CA ASN A 401 -45.92 15.88 -13.71
C ASN A 401 -44.68 15.89 -12.80
N ASP A 402 -43.51 16.18 -13.38
CA ASP A 402 -42.44 16.95 -12.74
C ASP A 402 -41.73 17.78 -13.84
N ASP A 403 -41.28 18.97 -13.45
CA ASP A 403 -41.11 20.15 -14.30
C ASP A 403 -40.02 20.02 -15.38
N ILE A 404 -40.44 20.12 -16.65
CA ILE A 404 -39.53 20.29 -17.78
C ILE A 404 -39.13 21.77 -17.86
N ILE A 405 -37.87 22.07 -17.57
CA ILE A 405 -37.28 23.39 -17.79
C ILE A 405 -37.18 23.63 -19.30
N ASP A 406 -37.97 24.58 -19.79
CA ASP A 406 -37.94 25.06 -21.17
C ASP A 406 -36.70 25.95 -21.38
N LEU A 407 -35.61 25.33 -21.85
CA LEU A 407 -34.33 25.98 -22.13
C LEU A 407 -34.44 27.13 -23.16
N ALA A 408 -35.53 27.20 -23.94
CA ALA A 408 -35.75 28.29 -24.90
C ALA A 408 -36.11 29.63 -24.24
N LYS A 409 -36.38 29.66 -22.93
CA LYS A 409 -36.68 30.89 -22.16
C LYS A 409 -35.50 31.47 -21.39
N ILE A 410 -34.34 30.82 -21.40
CA ILE A 410 -33.14 31.34 -20.75
C ILE A 410 -32.57 32.47 -21.61
N THR A 411 -32.82 33.71 -21.19
CA THR A 411 -32.18 34.89 -21.79
C THR A 411 -30.81 35.05 -21.16
N VAL A 412 -29.74 34.92 -21.95
CA VAL A 412 -28.36 35.15 -21.50
C VAL A 412 -28.16 36.65 -21.36
N ASN A 413 -28.12 37.15 -20.12
CA ASN A 413 -27.63 38.50 -19.85
C ASN A 413 -26.10 38.44 -19.91
N ASN A 414 -25.52 39.02 -20.97
CA ASN A 414 -24.09 39.27 -21.02
C ASN A 414 -23.76 40.35 -19.99
N ILE A 415 -23.11 39.95 -18.90
CA ILE A 415 -22.50 40.89 -17.96
C ILE A 415 -21.23 41.42 -18.63
N ASP A 416 -21.22 42.72 -18.92
CA ASP A 416 -20.03 43.43 -19.39
C ASP A 416 -19.11 43.67 -18.19
N LEU A 417 -17.92 43.08 -18.21
CA LEU A 417 -16.93 43.17 -17.13
C LEU A 417 -16.03 44.42 -17.27
N THR A 418 -16.43 45.41 -18.05
CA THR A 418 -15.68 46.68 -18.18
C THR A 418 -16.01 47.72 -17.12
N ASP A 419 -17.02 47.50 -16.28
CA ASP A 419 -17.29 48.36 -15.13
C ASP A 419 -16.30 48.10 -13.98
N GLN A 420 -15.47 49.10 -13.68
CA GLN A 420 -14.57 49.09 -12.52
C GLN A 420 -15.40 49.18 -11.23
N PHE A 421 -15.33 48.13 -10.40
CA PHE A 421 -15.87 48.16 -9.06
C PHE A 421 -15.10 49.17 -8.20
N GLU A 422 -15.78 50.24 -7.74
CA GLU A 422 -15.23 51.14 -6.73
C GLU A 422 -15.33 50.53 -5.32
N LEU A 423 -14.32 50.84 -4.51
CA LEU A 423 -13.96 50.20 -3.25
C LEU A 423 -14.80 50.68 -2.05
N THR A 424 -16.09 50.98 -2.26
CA THR A 424 -17.00 51.46 -1.19
C THR A 424 -18.12 50.50 -0.82
N ASP A 425 -18.20 49.32 -1.42
CA ASP A 425 -19.26 48.34 -1.11
C ASP A 425 -18.72 47.02 -0.52
N ILE A 426 -17.87 47.13 0.52
CA ILE A 426 -17.64 46.02 1.49
C ILE A 426 -18.44 46.30 2.76
#